data_AF-A0AAV9TXD4-F1
#
_entry.id   AF-A0AAV9TXD4-F1
#
_cell.length_a   1.000
_cell.length_b   1.000
_cell.length_c   1.000
_cell.angle_alpha   90.00
_cell.angle_beta   90.00
_cell.angle_gamma   90.00
#
_symmetry.space_group_name_H-M   'P 1'
#
loop_
_entity.id
_entity.type
_entity.pdbx_description
1 polymer ?
#
loop_
_entity_poly.entity_id
_entity_poly.type
_entity_poly.pdbx_seq_one_letter_code
_entity_poly.pdbx_strand_id
1 'polypeptide(L)'
;MLKRKRPASETTKFYAVRTGFTPGIYKTYSDCLAQVTGYKKAEFKSFTTQREAELYLSGKDPSTDPNSPSYVPKFYGVRSGGTPGVYTSWEACQKHVVGVKNPKFRQFPTREEAEAFVRGVGEHSGLADSTSAANAASTSATADSREDEDSRNTRRKTSTTGSRRGSTAIDSLLDDEFKADMREAGDAGKDQSEVLDDNILDELEVEKRASPKLMRSVLVPKKTAVLKIYTDGSSLMNGSASARAGVGIWFGPGDKRNLSEPLNDPKATNNRAELSAILRAIEIAPKHREILIFTDSKYAIQCVTEWFQKWRSNGWQTAAGRPVENQDLIEEILSRIEERLTQGGAKTKFEWVNGHKGVVGNEMADKLARDGAVRDT
;
A
#
# COMPACT_ATOMS: atom_id res chain seq x y z
N MET A 1 -30.68 36.47 -18.67
CA MET A 1 -30.97 35.20 -17.97
C MET A 1 -30.10 35.12 -16.72
N LEU A 2 -30.64 35.45 -15.54
CA LEU A 2 -29.93 35.27 -14.27
C LEU A 2 -29.90 33.78 -13.91
N LYS A 3 -28.72 33.15 -13.92
CA LYS A 3 -28.52 31.80 -13.38
C LYS A 3 -28.63 31.88 -11.85
N ARG A 4 -29.77 31.43 -11.30
CA ARG A 4 -29.96 31.23 -9.86
C ARG A 4 -28.91 30.22 -9.35
N LYS A 5 -28.07 30.68 -8.42
CA LYS A 5 -27.14 29.87 -7.63
C LYS A 5 -27.97 28.87 -6.81
N ARG A 6 -27.72 27.56 -6.97
CA ARG A 6 -28.34 26.52 -6.13
C ARG A 6 -27.88 26.73 -4.67
N PRO A 7 -28.76 26.67 -3.65
CA PRO A 7 -28.33 26.75 -2.26
C PRO A 7 -27.48 25.53 -1.91
N ALA A 8 -26.35 25.75 -1.23
CA ALA A 8 -25.55 24.69 -0.65
C ALA A 8 -26.41 23.96 0.38
N SER A 9 -26.64 22.65 0.21
CA SER A 9 -27.24 21.86 1.29
C SER A 9 -26.25 21.83 2.44
N GLU A 10 -26.57 22.50 3.54
CA GLU A 10 -25.88 22.30 4.81
C GLU A 10 -26.03 20.82 5.19
N THR A 11 -25.00 20.02 4.95
CA THR A 11 -24.96 18.64 5.43
C THR A 11 -24.68 18.70 6.92
N THR A 12 -25.73 18.59 7.73
CA THR A 12 -25.64 18.55 9.18
C THR A 12 -24.75 17.37 9.60
N LYS A 13 -23.53 17.66 10.05
CA LYS A 13 -22.60 16.65 10.56
C LYS A 13 -22.84 16.40 12.04
N PHE A 14 -22.65 15.16 12.47
CA PHE A 14 -22.68 14.76 13.87
C PHE A 14 -21.26 14.42 14.32
N TYR A 15 -20.85 14.87 15.49
CA TYR A 15 -19.50 14.67 16.02
C TYR A 15 -19.59 13.82 17.28
N ALA A 16 -19.05 12.61 17.23
CA ALA A 16 -19.03 11.72 18.38
C ALA A 16 -17.67 11.80 19.09
N VAL A 17 -17.68 12.07 20.39
CA VAL A 17 -16.50 12.02 21.25
C VAL A 17 -16.58 10.75 22.08
N ARG A 18 -15.71 9.78 21.77
CA ARG A 18 -15.60 8.51 22.50
C ARG A 18 -14.76 8.67 23.77
N THR A 19 -13.69 9.44 23.68
CA THR A 19 -12.79 9.74 24.80
C THR A 19 -12.54 11.24 24.83
N GLY A 20 -12.87 11.90 25.95
CA GLY A 20 -12.77 13.35 26.12
C GLY A 20 -13.30 13.77 27.50
N PHE A 21 -13.38 15.08 27.77
CA PHE A 21 -13.94 15.61 29.03
C PHE A 21 -15.37 15.11 29.26
N THR A 22 -16.22 15.20 28.22
CA THR A 22 -17.58 14.66 28.24
C THR A 22 -17.82 13.82 26.97
N PRO A 23 -17.77 12.48 27.05
CA PRO A 23 -18.13 11.61 25.94
C PRO A 23 -19.59 11.82 25.53
N GLY A 24 -19.86 11.85 24.22
CA GLY A 24 -21.20 12.15 23.71
C GLY A 24 -21.24 12.52 22.24
N ILE A 25 -22.44 12.86 21.75
CA ILE A 25 -22.67 13.30 20.36
C ILE A 25 -22.98 14.79 20.36
N TYR A 26 -22.24 15.52 19.54
CA TYR A 26 -22.32 16.97 19.39
C TYR A 26 -22.78 17.31 17.98
N LYS A 27 -23.65 18.33 17.86
CA LYS A 27 -24.19 18.79 16.57
C LYS A 27 -23.29 19.82 15.90
N THR A 28 -22.37 20.42 16.66
CA THR A 28 -21.42 21.40 16.15
C THR A 28 -20.00 20.94 16.41
N TYR A 29 -19.08 21.33 15.52
CA TYR A 29 -17.66 21.06 15.71
C TYR A 29 -17.10 21.80 16.93
N SER A 30 -17.61 23.00 17.21
CA SER A 30 -17.18 23.82 18.36
C SER A 30 -17.42 23.09 19.69
N ASP A 31 -18.61 22.52 19.87
CA ASP A 31 -18.94 21.79 21.11
C ASP A 31 -18.10 20.53 21.25
N CYS A 32 -17.89 19.80 20.15
CA CYS A 32 -16.99 18.65 20.12
C CYS A 32 -15.55 19.03 20.49
N LEU A 33 -15.05 20.13 19.92
CA LEU A 33 -13.68 20.60 20.11
C LEU A 33 -13.41 20.98 21.58
N ALA A 34 -14.40 21.58 22.24
CA ALA A 34 -14.34 21.90 23.68
C ALA A 34 -14.15 20.65 24.56
N GLN A 35 -14.61 19.48 24.11
CA GLN A 35 -14.48 18.23 24.88
C GLN A 35 -13.17 17.47 24.64
N VAL A 36 -12.40 17.83 23.62
CA VAL A 36 -11.20 17.09 23.22
C VAL A 36 -9.92 17.90 23.38
N THR A 37 -10.00 19.24 23.26
CA THR A 37 -8.85 20.13 23.37
C THR A 37 -8.24 20.08 24.76
N GLY A 38 -7.00 19.59 24.88
CA GLY A 38 -6.30 19.48 26.16
C GLY A 38 -6.56 18.16 26.92
N TYR A 39 -7.42 17.27 26.41
CA TYR A 39 -7.65 15.96 27.02
C TYR A 39 -6.63 14.92 26.48
N LYS A 40 -5.84 14.33 27.37
CA LYS A 40 -4.84 13.31 26.99
C LYS A 40 -5.55 12.08 26.40
N LYS A 41 -5.19 11.71 25.17
CA LYS A 41 -5.80 10.59 24.39
C LYS A 41 -7.27 10.81 24.01
N ALA A 42 -7.66 12.05 23.69
CA ALA A 42 -8.99 12.30 23.15
C ALA A 42 -9.25 11.53 21.84
N GLU A 43 -10.45 10.96 21.71
CA GLU A 43 -10.89 10.21 20.54
C GLU A 43 -12.25 10.73 20.11
N PHE A 44 -12.32 11.24 18.88
CA PHE A 44 -13.56 11.74 18.30
C PHE A 44 -13.60 11.49 16.79
N LYS A 45 -14.81 11.43 16.22
CA LYS A 45 -15.04 11.23 14.79
C LYS A 45 -16.33 11.93 14.35
N SER A 46 -16.34 12.45 13.12
CA SER A 46 -17.54 13.03 12.52
C SER A 46 -18.27 12.03 11.62
N PHE A 47 -19.59 12.11 11.61
CA PHE A 47 -20.51 11.24 10.87
C PHE A 47 -21.56 12.07 10.14
N THR A 48 -22.14 11.46 9.11
CA THR A 48 -23.20 12.09 8.32
C THR A 48 -24.57 11.90 8.94
N THR A 49 -24.72 10.88 9.79
CA THR A 49 -25.97 10.57 10.48
C THR A 49 -25.72 10.41 11.98
N GLN A 50 -26.77 10.71 12.77
CA GLN A 50 -26.73 10.50 14.21
C GLN A 50 -26.53 9.02 14.58
N ARG A 51 -27.14 8.11 13.80
CA ARG A 51 -27.03 6.67 14.03
C ARG A 51 -25.59 6.15 13.94
N GLU A 52 -24.82 6.62 12.96
CA GLU A 52 -23.39 6.27 12.83
C GLU A 52 -22.57 6.78 14.03
N ALA A 53 -22.89 7.98 14.52
CA ALA A 53 -22.26 8.55 15.71
C ALA A 53 -22.59 7.73 16.98
N GLU A 54 -23.83 7.28 17.14
CA GLU A 54 -24.25 6.39 18.23
C GLU A 54 -23.53 5.04 18.19
N LEU A 55 -23.42 4.43 17.00
CA LEU A 55 -22.71 3.16 16.81
C LEU A 55 -21.24 3.29 17.22
N TYR A 56 -20.58 4.36 16.79
CA TYR A 56 -19.20 4.64 17.15
C TYR A 56 -19.00 4.80 18.67
N LEU A 57 -19.91 5.49 19.36
CA LEU A 57 -19.87 5.59 20.83
C LEU A 57 -20.08 4.23 21.51
N SER A 58 -20.94 3.38 20.94
CA SER A 58 -21.18 2.02 21.45
C SER A 58 -20.06 1.03 21.13
N GLY A 59 -19.00 1.46 20.44
CA GLY A 59 -17.88 0.61 20.02
C GLY A 59 -18.19 -0.29 18.81
N LYS A 60 -19.33 -0.07 18.14
CA LYS A 60 -19.71 -0.80 16.92
C LYS A 60 -19.23 -0.05 15.68
N ASP A 61 -18.83 -0.81 14.65
CA ASP A 61 -18.42 -0.21 13.37
C ASP A 61 -19.67 0.23 12.57
N PRO A 62 -19.83 1.51 12.23
CA PRO A 62 -20.97 2.00 11.47
C PRO A 62 -21.11 1.36 10.08
N SER A 63 -20.06 0.78 9.51
CA SER A 63 -20.11 0.05 8.23
C SER A 63 -20.78 -1.33 8.34
N THR A 64 -21.08 -1.79 9.55
CA THR A 64 -21.68 -3.10 9.82
C THR A 64 -23.18 -3.05 10.13
N ASP A 65 -23.76 -1.87 10.35
CA ASP A 65 -25.19 -1.69 10.59
C ASP A 65 -25.94 -1.54 9.26
N PRO A 66 -26.90 -2.43 8.91
CA PRO A 66 -27.66 -2.37 7.66
C PRO A 66 -28.43 -1.06 7.41
N ASN A 67 -28.70 -0.28 8.47
CA ASN A 67 -29.40 1.00 8.38
C ASN A 67 -28.44 2.20 8.27
N SER A 68 -27.14 1.94 8.21
CA SER A 68 -26.11 2.96 8.01
C SER A 68 -25.93 3.26 6.53
N PRO A 69 -25.83 4.53 6.11
CA PRO A 69 -25.51 4.87 4.72
C PRO A 69 -24.09 4.42 4.33
N SER A 70 -23.21 4.17 5.31
CA SER A 70 -21.88 3.60 5.10
C SER A 70 -21.87 2.06 5.06
N TYR A 71 -23.05 1.40 5.14
CA TYR A 71 -23.16 -0.05 5.09
C TYR A 71 -22.77 -0.59 3.72
N VAL A 72 -21.76 -1.46 3.71
CA VAL A 72 -21.41 -2.25 2.53
C VAL A 72 -21.87 -3.68 2.78
N PRO A 73 -22.88 -4.19 2.03
CA PRO A 73 -23.33 -5.57 2.17
C PRO A 73 -22.16 -6.54 1.96
N LYS A 74 -22.02 -7.51 2.85
CA LYS A 74 -21.06 -8.61 2.71
C LYS A 74 -21.83 -9.88 2.36
N PHE A 75 -21.41 -10.55 1.30
CA PHE A 75 -22.00 -11.82 0.87
C PHE A 75 -21.00 -12.95 1.11
N TYR A 76 -21.46 -14.04 1.70
CA TYR A 76 -20.64 -15.21 2.01
C TYR A 76 -21.13 -16.37 1.16
N GLY A 77 -20.31 -16.82 0.20
CA GLY A 77 -20.60 -17.99 -0.63
C GLY A 77 -20.00 -19.25 0.00
N VAL A 78 -20.83 -20.26 0.24
CA VAL A 78 -20.40 -21.61 0.67
C VAL A 78 -20.58 -22.56 -0.52
N ARG A 79 -19.49 -23.14 -1.01
CA ARG A 79 -19.46 -24.08 -2.15
C ARG A 79 -19.36 -25.54 -1.68
N SER A 80 -18.56 -25.80 -0.66
CA SER A 80 -18.46 -27.11 0.00
C SER A 80 -18.65 -26.88 1.49
N GLY A 81 -19.67 -27.46 2.10
CA GLY A 81 -20.16 -27.11 3.43
C GLY A 81 -21.48 -27.84 3.72
N GLY A 82 -22.13 -27.57 4.84
CA GLY A 82 -23.39 -28.21 5.22
C GLY A 82 -24.52 -27.92 4.23
N THR A 83 -24.69 -26.66 3.84
CA THR A 83 -25.64 -26.26 2.80
C THR A 83 -24.94 -25.27 1.86
N PRO A 84 -24.70 -25.62 0.59
CA PRO A 84 -24.16 -24.68 -0.38
C PRO A 84 -25.14 -23.54 -0.64
N GLY A 85 -24.65 -22.31 -0.69
CA GLY A 85 -25.51 -21.13 -0.83
C GLY A 85 -24.79 -19.83 -0.55
N VAL A 86 -25.48 -18.72 -0.82
CA VAL A 86 -25.02 -17.37 -0.49
C VAL A 86 -25.75 -16.87 0.73
N TYR A 87 -24.98 -16.42 1.72
CA TYR A 87 -25.46 -15.91 2.99
C TYR A 87 -25.14 -14.42 3.10
N THR A 88 -26.05 -13.63 3.67
CA THR A 88 -25.88 -12.18 3.87
C THR A 88 -25.33 -11.83 5.25
N SER A 89 -25.14 -12.84 6.12
CA SER A 89 -24.54 -12.66 7.44
C SER A 89 -23.54 -13.78 7.73
N TRP A 90 -22.47 -13.42 8.45
CA TRP A 90 -21.48 -14.40 8.90
C TRP A 90 -22.10 -15.45 9.82
N GLU A 91 -23.01 -15.06 10.71
CA GLU A 91 -23.68 -15.98 11.63
C GLU A 91 -24.46 -17.08 10.89
N ALA A 92 -25.14 -16.74 9.79
CA ALA A 92 -25.80 -17.73 8.96
C ALA A 92 -24.80 -18.62 8.22
N CYS A 93 -23.73 -18.04 7.65
CA CYS A 93 -22.67 -18.79 6.97
C CYS A 93 -21.94 -19.77 7.90
N GLN A 94 -21.62 -19.33 9.12
CA GLN A 94 -20.78 -20.07 10.08
C GLN A 94 -21.41 -21.42 10.46
N LYS A 95 -22.75 -21.49 10.56
CA LYS A 95 -23.50 -22.73 10.84
C LYS A 95 -23.27 -23.84 9.81
N HIS A 96 -22.88 -23.47 8.59
CA HIS A 96 -22.65 -24.40 7.48
C HIS A 96 -21.17 -24.67 7.19
N VAL A 97 -20.27 -23.97 7.88
CA VAL A 97 -18.82 -24.08 7.71
C VAL A 97 -18.18 -24.80 8.90
N VAL A 98 -18.61 -24.48 10.13
CA VAL A 98 -18.05 -25.04 11.35
C VAL A 98 -18.47 -26.51 11.50
N GLY A 99 -17.49 -27.40 11.71
CA GLY A 99 -17.71 -28.84 11.90
C GLY A 99 -17.77 -29.67 10.60
N VAL A 100 -17.69 -29.03 9.43
CA VAL A 100 -17.67 -29.74 8.14
C VAL A 100 -16.22 -30.06 7.74
N LYS A 101 -15.98 -31.24 7.16
CA LYS A 101 -14.67 -31.64 6.65
C LYS A 101 -14.38 -30.90 5.34
N ASN A 102 -13.32 -30.08 5.31
CA ASN A 102 -12.88 -29.28 4.15
C ASN A 102 -13.94 -28.31 3.58
N PRO A 103 -14.44 -27.34 4.38
CA PRO A 103 -15.40 -26.38 3.88
C PRO A 103 -14.74 -25.41 2.90
N LYS A 104 -15.33 -25.23 1.72
CA LYS A 104 -14.94 -24.23 0.72
C LYS A 104 -15.93 -23.08 0.79
N PHE A 105 -15.52 -21.96 1.38
CA PHE A 105 -16.32 -20.75 1.49
C PHE A 105 -15.46 -19.51 1.27
N ARG A 106 -16.05 -18.41 0.77
CA ARG A 106 -15.40 -17.11 0.55
C ARG A 106 -16.39 -15.96 0.77
N GLN A 107 -15.87 -14.78 1.08
CA GLN A 107 -16.64 -13.54 1.15
C GLN A 107 -16.50 -12.72 -0.13
N PHE A 108 -17.56 -12.01 -0.51
CA PHE A 108 -17.67 -11.23 -1.74
C PHE A 108 -18.37 -9.88 -1.47
N PRO A 109 -17.99 -8.82 -2.20
CA PRO A 109 -18.64 -7.52 -2.14
C PRO A 109 -20.02 -7.51 -2.81
N THR A 110 -20.29 -8.43 -3.76
CA THR A 110 -21.57 -8.53 -4.48
C THR A 110 -22.17 -9.92 -4.34
N ARG A 111 -23.50 -9.99 -4.42
CA ARG A 111 -24.24 -11.26 -4.35
C ARG A 111 -23.90 -12.13 -5.55
N GLU A 112 -23.79 -11.51 -6.72
CA GLU A 112 -23.55 -12.15 -8.00
C GLU A 112 -22.20 -12.88 -8.03
N GLU A 113 -21.15 -12.29 -7.46
CA GLU A 113 -19.84 -12.93 -7.31
C GLU A 113 -19.88 -14.10 -6.32
N ALA A 114 -20.60 -13.96 -5.20
CA ALA A 114 -20.79 -15.04 -4.26
C ALA A 114 -21.54 -16.22 -4.89
N GLU A 115 -22.57 -15.94 -5.68
CA GLU A 115 -23.31 -16.97 -6.40
C GLU A 115 -22.47 -17.63 -7.49
N ALA A 116 -21.63 -16.86 -8.21
CA ALA A 116 -20.70 -17.42 -9.19
C ALA A 116 -19.70 -18.39 -8.55
N PHE A 117 -19.19 -18.05 -7.36
CA PHE A 117 -18.33 -18.93 -6.58
C PHE A 117 -19.06 -20.20 -6.14
N VAL A 118 -20.31 -20.10 -5.67
CA VAL A 118 -21.12 -21.29 -5.31
C VAL A 118 -21.43 -22.15 -6.54
N ARG A 119 -21.72 -21.54 -7.70
CA ARG A 119 -21.96 -22.23 -8.98
C ARG A 119 -20.70 -22.86 -9.58
N GLY A 120 -19.51 -22.48 -9.12
CA GLY A 120 -18.24 -23.01 -9.61
C GLY A 120 -17.82 -22.51 -10.99
N VAL A 121 -18.36 -21.38 -11.45
CA VAL A 121 -17.99 -20.77 -12.74
C VAL A 121 -16.74 -19.91 -12.51
N GLY A 122 -15.55 -20.43 -12.87
CA GLY A 122 -14.30 -19.66 -12.84
C GLY A 122 -13.01 -20.35 -12.36
N GLU A 123 -12.88 -21.68 -12.43
CA GLU A 123 -11.62 -22.38 -12.10
C GLU A 123 -11.10 -23.28 -13.25
N HIS A 124 -10.12 -22.77 -13.99
CA HIS A 124 -8.92 -23.49 -14.46
C HIS A 124 -7.75 -22.65 -13.89
N SER A 125 -6.76 -23.09 -13.13
CA SER A 125 -6.09 -24.37 -12.83
C SER A 125 -5.47 -24.24 -11.41
N GLY A 126 -5.11 -25.30 -10.66
CA GLY A 126 -4.96 -26.70 -11.02
C GLY A 126 -4.66 -27.64 -9.85
N LEU A 127 -4.15 -28.80 -10.25
CA LEU A 127 -3.80 -30.04 -9.55
C LEU A 127 -4.90 -31.12 -9.41
N ALA A 128 -4.58 -32.24 -10.08
CA ALA A 128 -5.19 -33.57 -10.24
C ALA A 128 -5.66 -34.22 -8.92
N ASP A 129 -6.57 -35.20 -8.88
CA ASP A 129 -6.43 -36.50 -9.55
C ASP A 129 -7.77 -37.29 -9.67
N SER A 130 -7.71 -38.22 -10.60
CA SER A 130 -8.65 -39.19 -11.18
C SER A 130 -9.49 -40.07 -10.24
N THR A 131 -10.72 -40.42 -10.67
CA THR A 131 -11.16 -41.81 -10.94
C THR A 131 -12.62 -41.91 -11.44
N SER A 132 -12.75 -42.41 -12.67
CA SER A 132 -13.74 -43.36 -13.24
C SER A 132 -15.27 -43.24 -13.04
N ALA A 133 -15.93 -43.17 -14.20
CA ALA A 133 -16.97 -44.09 -14.70
C ALA A 133 -18.47 -43.71 -14.61
N ALA A 134 -18.98 -43.33 -15.79
CA ALA A 134 -19.97 -44.07 -16.60
C ALA A 134 -21.48 -43.74 -16.52
N ASN A 135 -22.02 -43.63 -17.75
CA ASN A 135 -23.37 -43.89 -18.26
C ASN A 135 -24.46 -42.84 -18.00
N ALA A 136 -25.42 -42.59 -18.91
CA ALA A 136 -25.63 -42.88 -20.33
C ALA A 136 -26.99 -42.26 -20.70
N ALA A 137 -27.18 -41.89 -21.98
CA ALA A 137 -28.46 -41.84 -22.74
C ALA A 137 -29.53 -40.80 -22.28
N SER A 138 -30.36 -40.16 -23.12
CA SER A 138 -30.69 -40.30 -24.54
C SER A 138 -31.59 -39.12 -25.01
N THR A 139 -31.51 -38.78 -26.31
CA THR A 139 -32.60 -38.39 -27.26
C THR A 139 -33.41 -37.11 -27.00
N SER A 140 -33.77 -36.24 -27.95
CA SER A 140 -34.05 -36.31 -29.41
C SER A 140 -34.05 -34.86 -29.96
N ALA A 141 -33.33 -34.51 -31.03
CA ALA A 141 -33.70 -34.57 -32.45
C ALA A 141 -34.96 -33.76 -32.85
N THR A 142 -34.77 -32.66 -33.59
CA THR A 142 -35.46 -32.37 -34.86
C THR A 142 -34.59 -31.43 -35.70
N ALA A 143 -34.50 -31.76 -36.98
CA ALA A 143 -33.70 -31.10 -38.01
C ALA A 143 -34.55 -30.10 -38.78
N ASP A 144 -33.92 -29.06 -39.34
CA ASP A 144 -34.25 -28.63 -40.70
C ASP A 144 -33.01 -28.09 -41.42
N SER A 145 -33.04 -28.29 -42.72
CA SER A 145 -31.99 -28.35 -43.73
C SER A 145 -31.87 -27.04 -44.51
N ARG A 146 -30.67 -26.75 -45.03
CA ARG A 146 -30.40 -26.51 -46.48
C ARG A 146 -28.96 -26.07 -46.74
N GLU A 147 -28.52 -26.45 -47.93
CA GLU A 147 -27.15 -26.69 -48.41
C GLU A 147 -26.50 -25.50 -49.13
N ASP A 148 -25.29 -25.78 -49.62
CA ASP A 148 -24.46 -25.15 -50.67
C ASP A 148 -23.32 -24.24 -50.17
N GLU A 149 -22.06 -24.74 -50.14
CA GLU A 149 -21.07 -24.83 -51.26
C GLU A 149 -20.59 -23.43 -51.69
N ASP A 150 -19.33 -23.11 -51.98
CA ASP A 150 -18.01 -23.72 -52.15
C ASP A 150 -17.08 -22.46 -52.07
N SER A 151 -15.87 -22.43 -51.55
CA SER A 151 -14.67 -22.77 -52.32
C SER A 151 -13.42 -22.15 -51.68
N ARG A 152 -12.32 -22.87 -51.93
CA ARG A 152 -10.95 -22.70 -51.46
C ARG A 152 -10.34 -21.35 -51.86
N ASN A 153 -9.49 -20.81 -50.98
CA ASN A 153 -8.26 -20.20 -51.46
C ASN A 153 -7.06 -20.60 -50.60
N THR A 154 -6.10 -21.23 -51.26
CA THR A 154 -4.82 -21.68 -50.75
C THR A 154 -3.79 -20.57 -51.00
N ARG A 155 -3.02 -20.15 -49.97
CA ARG A 155 -1.65 -19.70 -50.24
C ARG A 155 -0.71 -19.84 -49.04
N ARG A 156 0.46 -20.38 -49.40
CA ARG A 156 1.63 -20.80 -48.61
C ARG A 156 2.35 -19.66 -47.86
N LYS A 157 2.94 -20.06 -46.72
CA LYS A 157 4.26 -19.75 -46.14
C LYS A 157 4.83 -18.33 -46.33
N THR A 158 5.22 -17.70 -45.22
CA THR A 158 6.64 -17.46 -44.91
C THR A 158 6.86 -17.30 -43.40
N SER A 159 7.94 -17.92 -42.95
CA SER A 159 8.57 -17.77 -41.65
C SER A 159 9.28 -16.42 -41.55
N THR A 160 9.11 -15.69 -40.45
CA THR A 160 10.16 -14.80 -39.95
C THR A 160 10.08 -14.71 -38.43
N THR A 161 11.19 -15.14 -37.83
CA THR A 161 11.63 -14.96 -36.45
C THR A 161 11.47 -13.52 -35.94
N GLY A 162 10.87 -13.36 -34.77
CA GLY A 162 10.80 -12.09 -34.02
C GLY A 162 10.93 -12.35 -32.54
N SER A 163 12.18 -12.33 -32.06
CA SER A 163 12.59 -12.42 -30.66
C SER A 163 12.00 -11.27 -29.83
N ARG A 164 11.36 -11.58 -28.70
CA ARG A 164 11.34 -10.72 -27.50
C ARG A 164 11.46 -11.58 -26.24
N ARG A 165 12.71 -11.75 -25.80
CA ARG A 165 13.07 -11.84 -24.38
C ARG A 165 12.90 -10.42 -23.77
N GLY A 166 12.61 -10.23 -22.50
CA GLY A 166 12.54 -11.21 -21.43
C GLY A 166 11.82 -10.66 -20.20
N SER A 167 11.17 -11.57 -19.48
CA SER A 167 10.90 -11.41 -18.06
C SER A 167 12.18 -11.78 -17.31
N THR A 168 12.84 -10.80 -16.71
CA THR A 168 13.98 -11.04 -15.84
C THR A 168 13.50 -11.62 -14.51
N ALA A 169 14.26 -12.58 -13.97
CA ALA A 169 14.01 -13.34 -12.74
C ALA A 169 14.10 -12.51 -11.43
N ILE A 170 13.63 -11.27 -11.45
CA ILE A 170 13.75 -10.27 -10.37
C ILE A 170 12.40 -9.96 -9.70
N ASP A 171 11.28 -10.14 -10.40
CA ASP A 171 9.94 -9.92 -9.83
C ASP A 171 9.69 -10.85 -8.63
N SER A 172 10.22 -12.07 -8.69
CA SER A 172 10.13 -13.06 -7.61
C SER A 172 11.03 -12.78 -6.39
N LEU A 173 12.07 -11.94 -6.52
CA LEU A 173 12.98 -11.64 -5.39
C LEU A 173 12.42 -10.56 -4.46
N LEU A 174 11.42 -9.80 -4.91
CA LEU A 174 10.70 -8.81 -4.09
C LEU A 174 9.55 -9.44 -3.30
N ASP A 175 9.10 -10.63 -3.70
CA ASP A 175 7.92 -11.32 -3.14
C ASP A 175 8.21 -12.09 -1.84
N ASP A 176 9.40 -12.68 -1.67
CA ASP A 176 9.65 -13.70 -0.64
C ASP A 176 9.92 -13.15 0.78
N GLU A 177 10.07 -11.84 0.99
CA GLU A 177 10.38 -11.28 2.33
C GLU A 177 9.43 -10.18 2.83
N PHE A 178 8.56 -9.62 1.99
CA PHE A 178 7.71 -8.47 2.38
C PHE A 178 6.54 -8.82 3.31
N LYS A 179 6.21 -10.11 3.50
CA LYS A 179 5.05 -10.57 4.29
C LYS A 179 5.35 -10.92 5.76
N ALA A 180 6.59 -10.83 6.20
CA ALA A 180 7.00 -11.34 7.51
C ALA A 180 7.74 -10.30 8.37
N ASP A 181 7.13 -9.15 8.68
CA ASP A 181 7.47 -8.39 9.90
C ASP A 181 6.50 -7.23 10.22
N MET A 182 5.19 -7.53 10.30
CA MET A 182 4.27 -6.68 11.08
C MET A 182 3.95 -7.40 12.39
N ARG A 183 4.76 -7.16 13.42
CA ARG A 183 4.42 -7.48 14.82
C ARG A 183 4.57 -6.23 15.68
N GLU A 184 3.60 -6.08 16.58
CA GLU A 184 3.37 -4.97 17.50
C GLU A 184 4.64 -4.49 18.22
N ALA A 185 4.92 -3.19 18.15
CA ALA A 185 5.81 -2.52 19.08
C ALA A 185 5.00 -2.06 20.30
N GLY A 186 5.03 -2.89 21.35
CA GLY A 186 4.59 -2.53 22.69
C GLY A 186 5.58 -1.59 23.37
N ASP A 187 4.99 -0.65 24.12
CA ASP A 187 5.62 0.30 25.03
C ASP A 187 6.44 -0.40 26.14
N ALA A 188 7.73 -0.06 26.24
CA ALA A 188 8.52 -0.25 27.45
C ALA A 188 9.73 0.71 27.44
N GLY A 189 9.60 1.82 28.15
CA GLY A 189 10.73 2.66 28.53
C GLY A 189 11.60 1.99 29.61
N LYS A 190 12.92 2.14 29.47
CA LYS A 190 13.83 2.40 30.59
C LYS A 190 15.19 2.88 30.10
N ASP A 191 15.67 3.90 30.79
CA ASP A 191 17.00 4.50 30.72
C ASP A 191 18.13 3.46 30.76
N GLN A 192 19.21 3.72 30.02
CA GLN A 192 20.52 3.96 30.63
C GLN A 192 21.49 4.59 29.61
N SER A 193 22.09 5.68 30.06
CA SER A 193 23.22 6.38 29.47
C SER A 193 24.48 5.53 29.51
N GLU A 194 25.13 5.30 28.37
CA GLU A 194 26.57 5.03 28.34
C GLU A 194 27.23 5.91 27.28
N VAL A 195 28.16 6.71 27.78
CA VAL A 195 29.04 7.62 27.07
C VAL A 195 30.25 6.81 26.66
N LEU A 196 30.61 6.78 25.38
CA LEU A 196 31.94 6.37 24.93
C LEU A 196 32.38 7.27 23.77
N ASP A 197 33.25 8.21 24.11
CA ASP A 197 34.24 8.78 23.21
C ASP A 197 35.18 7.66 22.74
N ASP A 198 35.61 7.69 21.48
CA ASP A 198 37.04 7.71 21.16
C ASP A 198 37.31 7.90 19.66
N ASN A 199 38.22 8.83 19.41
CA ASN A 199 38.93 9.09 18.16
C ASN A 199 39.68 7.85 17.69
N ILE A 200 39.61 7.51 16.39
CA ILE A 200 40.70 6.79 15.72
C ILE A 200 40.93 7.41 14.32
N LEU A 201 42.05 8.12 14.22
CA LEU A 201 42.78 8.43 12.99
C LEU A 201 44.13 7.68 13.03
N ASP A 202 44.73 7.51 11.85
CA ASP A 202 46.07 6.96 11.55
C ASP A 202 46.19 5.42 11.61
N GLU A 203 46.97 4.72 10.79
CA GLU A 203 47.85 5.05 9.66
C GLU A 203 48.08 3.73 8.87
N LEU A 204 48.55 3.85 7.63
CA LEU A 204 48.91 2.72 6.77
C LEU A 204 50.33 2.22 7.10
N GLU A 205 50.51 0.93 7.39
CA GLU A 205 51.79 0.25 7.20
C GLU A 205 51.64 -1.10 6.49
N VAL A 206 52.49 -1.27 5.47
CA VAL A 206 52.62 -2.45 4.62
C VAL A 206 53.83 -3.24 5.10
N GLU A 207 53.64 -4.46 5.61
CA GLU A 207 54.70 -5.46 5.61
C GLU A 207 54.21 -6.83 5.12
N LYS A 208 54.94 -7.32 4.10
CA LYS A 208 54.78 -8.61 3.45
C LYS A 208 55.58 -9.66 4.24
N ARG A 209 54.93 -10.73 4.71
CA ARG A 209 55.53 -12.08 4.76
C ARG A 209 54.44 -13.15 4.89
N ALA A 210 54.47 -14.11 3.97
CA ALA A 210 53.43 -15.10 3.75
C ALA A 210 53.48 -16.28 4.74
N SER A 211 52.31 -16.81 5.10
CA SER A 211 52.08 -18.20 5.49
C SER A 211 50.72 -18.66 4.93
N PRO A 212 50.66 -19.69 4.05
CA PRO A 212 49.49 -19.94 3.19
C PRO A 212 48.46 -20.89 3.80
N LYS A 213 47.99 -20.66 5.05
CA LYS A 213 46.90 -21.45 5.67
C LYS A 213 45.90 -20.67 6.54
N LEU A 214 45.88 -19.34 6.50
CA LEU A 214 44.90 -18.56 7.26
C LEU A 214 44.37 -17.35 6.46
N MET A 215 43.92 -17.56 5.22
CA MET A 215 43.20 -16.52 4.46
C MET A 215 42.11 -17.15 3.58
N ARG A 216 41.04 -17.64 4.21
CA ARG A 216 39.69 -17.51 3.64
C ARG A 216 38.59 -17.67 4.69
N SER A 217 38.78 -17.14 5.90
CA SER A 217 37.61 -16.53 6.57
C SER A 217 37.44 -15.18 5.89
N VAL A 218 36.72 -15.18 4.76
CA VAL A 218 36.14 -13.96 4.23
C VAL A 218 35.51 -13.27 5.44
N LEU A 219 36.00 -12.08 5.75
CA LEU A 219 35.32 -11.14 6.63
C LEU A 219 33.90 -11.04 6.09
N VAL A 220 32.98 -11.83 6.65
CA VAL A 220 31.56 -11.60 6.50
C VAL A 220 31.38 -10.21 7.09
N PRO A 221 30.98 -9.19 6.30
CA PRO A 221 30.78 -7.86 6.85
C PRO A 221 29.84 -8.02 8.03
N LYS A 222 30.23 -7.52 9.23
CA LYS A 222 29.29 -7.30 10.32
C LYS A 222 28.08 -6.63 9.68
N LYS A 223 26.89 -7.26 9.74
CA LYS A 223 25.62 -6.73 9.19
C LYS A 223 25.62 -5.23 9.46
N THR A 224 25.87 -4.43 8.43
CA THR A 224 25.98 -2.99 8.60
C THR A 224 24.61 -2.54 9.10
N ALA A 225 24.56 -1.83 10.23
CA ALA A 225 23.30 -1.44 10.84
C ALA A 225 22.43 -0.75 9.78
N VAL A 226 21.16 -1.18 9.64
CA VAL A 226 20.23 -0.64 8.64
C VAL A 226 20.16 0.88 8.82
N LEU A 227 20.37 1.62 7.73
CA LEU A 227 20.35 3.09 7.75
C LEU A 227 18.91 3.58 7.75
N LYS A 228 18.50 4.21 8.85
CA LYS A 228 17.18 4.82 9.01
C LYS A 228 17.16 6.19 8.36
N ILE A 229 16.14 6.48 7.56
CA ILE A 229 15.98 7.75 6.84
C ILE A 229 14.53 8.18 6.98
N TYR A 230 14.27 9.43 7.34
CA TYR A 230 12.93 9.99 7.38
C TYR A 230 12.73 10.92 6.19
N THR A 231 11.57 10.83 5.55
CA THR A 231 11.24 11.62 4.37
C THR A 231 9.86 12.24 4.51
N ASP A 232 9.72 13.47 4.06
CA ASP A 232 8.45 14.19 4.03
C ASP A 232 8.36 15.10 2.79
N GLY A 233 7.14 15.28 2.29
CA GLY A 233 6.82 16.19 1.20
C GLY A 233 5.82 17.24 1.63
N SER A 234 6.14 18.51 1.38
CA SER A 234 5.24 19.62 1.69
C SER A 234 4.80 20.35 0.42
N SER A 235 3.52 20.69 0.33
CA SER A 235 2.99 21.55 -0.72
C SER A 235 2.18 22.71 -0.14
N LEU A 236 2.58 23.92 -0.50
CA LEU A 236 1.86 25.17 -0.29
C LEU A 236 0.96 25.44 -1.48
N MET A 237 -0.27 25.91 -1.21
CA MET A 237 -1.26 26.23 -2.25
C MET A 237 -1.48 25.08 -3.26
N ASN A 238 -1.51 23.84 -2.74
CA ASN A 238 -1.66 22.62 -3.53
C ASN A 238 -2.84 22.70 -4.51
N GLY A 239 -2.60 22.36 -5.78
CA GLY A 239 -3.61 22.40 -6.85
C GLY A 239 -3.85 23.78 -7.46
N SER A 240 -3.05 24.80 -7.12
CA SER A 240 -3.09 26.13 -7.74
C SER A 240 -1.91 26.38 -8.68
N ALA A 241 -2.02 27.38 -9.54
CA ALA A 241 -0.91 27.82 -10.40
C ALA A 241 0.27 28.42 -9.62
N SER A 242 0.06 28.76 -8.34
CA SER A 242 1.09 29.24 -7.42
C SER A 242 1.51 28.16 -6.42
N ALA A 243 1.21 26.89 -6.72
CA ALA A 243 1.63 25.78 -5.90
C ALA A 243 3.16 25.76 -5.80
N ARG A 244 3.65 25.72 -4.57
CA ARG A 244 5.07 25.53 -4.26
C ARG A 244 5.18 24.25 -3.47
N ALA A 245 6.20 23.46 -3.73
CA ALA A 245 6.42 22.25 -2.97
C ALA A 245 7.89 22.13 -2.57
N GLY A 246 8.15 21.32 -1.56
CA GLY A 246 9.48 21.06 -1.06
C GLY A 246 9.60 19.63 -0.56
N VAL A 247 10.82 19.14 -0.58
CA VAL A 247 11.17 17.80 -0.09
C VAL A 247 12.10 17.92 1.10
N GLY A 248 11.85 17.09 2.11
CA GLY A 248 12.63 17.02 3.33
C GLY A 248 13.18 15.62 3.54
N ILE A 249 14.48 15.51 3.83
CA ILE A 249 15.15 14.24 4.09
C ILE A 249 16.01 14.37 5.33
N TRP A 250 15.80 13.48 6.29
CA TRP A 250 16.50 13.49 7.56
C TRP A 250 17.16 12.12 7.83
N PHE A 251 18.49 12.12 7.88
CA PHE A 251 19.34 11.00 8.25
C PHE A 251 19.68 10.98 9.75
N GLY A 252 19.67 12.15 10.40
CA GLY A 252 20.00 12.29 11.82
C GLY A 252 20.53 13.66 12.19
N PRO A 253 20.64 14.00 13.48
CA PRO A 253 21.25 15.25 13.93
C PRO A 253 22.67 15.41 13.37
N GLY A 254 22.95 16.56 12.74
CA GLY A 254 24.28 16.89 12.21
C GLY A 254 24.72 16.10 10.97
N ASP A 255 23.87 15.22 10.42
CA ASP A 255 24.22 14.49 9.21
C ASP A 255 24.23 15.42 7.99
N LYS A 256 25.36 15.46 7.28
CA LYS A 256 25.56 16.30 6.08
C LYS A 256 24.63 15.95 4.93
N ARG A 257 23.99 14.79 4.96
CA ARG A 257 23.03 14.30 3.96
C ARG A 257 21.60 14.78 4.22
N ASN A 258 21.33 15.41 5.36
CA ASN A 258 20.03 16.06 5.59
C ASN A 258 19.78 17.09 4.49
N LEU A 259 18.60 17.04 3.89
CA LEU A 259 18.28 17.83 2.70
C LEU A 259 16.96 18.56 2.88
N SER A 260 16.94 19.82 2.45
CA SER A 260 15.75 20.64 2.26
C SER A 260 15.93 21.33 0.92
N GLU A 261 15.08 21.02 -0.05
CA GLU A 261 15.11 21.61 -1.39
C GLU A 261 13.70 21.88 -1.91
N PRO A 262 13.51 22.90 -2.76
CA PRO A 262 12.25 23.09 -3.44
C PRO A 262 12.02 21.98 -4.49
N LEU A 263 10.77 21.58 -4.66
CA LEU A 263 10.35 20.72 -5.76
C LEU A 263 10.00 21.59 -6.97
N ASN A 264 10.95 21.71 -7.90
CA ASN A 264 10.80 22.44 -9.15
C ASN A 264 10.01 21.61 -10.18
N ASP A 265 8.73 21.35 -9.90
CA ASP A 265 7.84 20.59 -10.78
C ASP A 265 6.58 21.41 -11.12
N PRO A 266 6.28 21.67 -12.41
CA PRO A 266 5.04 22.34 -12.82
C PRO A 266 3.75 21.62 -12.37
N LYS A 267 3.85 20.32 -12.05
CA LYS A 267 2.77 19.48 -11.52
C LYS A 267 2.90 19.25 -10.01
N ALA A 268 3.62 20.14 -9.30
CA ALA A 268 3.84 20.03 -7.87
C ALA A 268 2.51 19.88 -7.11
N THR A 269 2.39 18.75 -6.43
CA THR A 269 1.31 18.44 -5.48
C THR A 269 1.93 17.84 -4.24
N ASN A 270 1.17 17.72 -3.15
CA ASN A 270 1.66 17.05 -1.95
C ASN A 270 2.14 15.63 -2.25
N ASN A 271 1.31 14.81 -2.91
CA ASN A 271 1.65 13.43 -3.28
C ASN A 271 2.95 13.32 -4.08
N ARG A 272 3.19 14.28 -4.97
CA ARG A 272 4.39 14.34 -5.79
C ARG A 272 5.62 14.72 -4.96
N ALA A 273 5.48 15.66 -4.02
CA ALA A 273 6.51 15.99 -3.04
C ALA A 273 6.89 14.78 -2.17
N GLU A 274 5.93 14.00 -1.70
CA GLU A 274 6.20 12.78 -0.92
C GLU A 274 7.03 11.77 -1.70
N LEU A 275 6.63 11.49 -2.95
CA LEU A 275 7.34 10.56 -3.82
C LEU A 275 8.74 11.09 -4.18
N SER A 276 8.87 12.38 -4.46
CA SER A 276 10.16 13.02 -4.74
C SER A 276 11.09 12.96 -3.51
N ALA A 277 10.58 13.11 -2.29
CA ALA A 277 11.37 12.97 -1.07
C ALA A 277 11.92 11.54 -0.90
N ILE A 278 11.10 10.52 -1.18
CA ILE A 278 11.55 9.12 -1.22
C ILE A 278 12.63 8.92 -2.28
N LEU A 279 12.40 9.39 -3.51
CA LEU A 279 13.37 9.26 -4.60
C LEU A 279 14.72 9.85 -4.22
N ARG A 280 14.73 11.08 -3.72
CA ARG A 280 15.97 11.76 -3.30
C ARG A 280 16.66 11.07 -2.14
N ALA A 281 15.91 10.51 -1.19
CA ALA A 281 16.49 9.75 -0.09
C ALA A 281 17.24 8.50 -0.58
N ILE A 282 16.66 7.80 -1.55
CA ILE A 282 17.26 6.61 -2.18
C ILE A 282 18.52 6.97 -2.97
N GLU A 283 18.51 8.11 -3.67
CA GLU A 283 19.65 8.60 -4.46
C GLU A 283 20.83 9.07 -3.59
N ILE A 284 20.55 9.64 -2.42
CA ILE A 284 21.59 10.09 -1.47
C ILE A 284 22.14 8.91 -0.66
N ALA A 285 21.31 7.90 -0.38
CA ALA A 285 21.71 6.78 0.44
C ALA A 285 22.79 5.91 -0.24
N PRO A 286 23.79 5.40 0.49
CA PRO A 286 24.80 4.50 -0.07
C PRO A 286 24.16 3.23 -0.64
N LYS A 287 24.49 2.89 -1.90
CA LYS A 287 23.86 1.77 -2.64
C LYS A 287 24.10 0.38 -2.02
N HIS A 288 25.18 0.22 -1.25
CA HIS A 288 25.61 -1.06 -0.67
C HIS A 288 25.13 -1.28 0.78
N ARG A 289 24.31 -0.37 1.33
CA ARG A 289 23.79 -0.45 2.70
C ARG A 289 22.28 -0.56 2.69
N GLU A 290 21.74 -1.48 3.48
CA GLU A 290 20.29 -1.58 3.65
C GLU A 290 19.74 -0.28 4.25
N ILE A 291 18.61 0.18 3.71
CA ILE A 291 17.92 1.38 4.19
C ILE A 291 16.50 1.05 4.65
N LEU A 292 16.05 1.77 5.67
CA LEU A 292 14.67 1.80 6.15
C LEU A 292 14.17 3.23 6.07
N ILE A 293 13.25 3.49 5.15
CA ILE A 293 12.64 4.79 4.91
C ILE A 293 11.35 4.90 5.73
N PHE A 294 11.29 5.93 6.56
CA PHE A 294 10.11 6.31 7.33
C PHE A 294 9.43 7.50 6.65
N THR A 295 8.12 7.38 6.39
CA THR A 295 7.29 8.46 5.84
C THR A 295 5.88 8.35 6.41
N ASP A 296 5.18 9.47 6.56
CA ASP A 296 3.76 9.48 6.94
C ASP A 296 2.80 9.34 5.75
N SER A 297 3.33 9.36 4.51
CA SER A 297 2.59 9.16 3.29
C SER A 297 2.33 7.69 2.99
N LYS A 298 1.18 7.19 3.46
CA LYS A 298 0.67 5.86 3.05
C LYS A 298 0.53 5.74 1.55
N TYR A 299 0.13 6.82 0.88
CA TYR A 299 0.04 6.88 -0.58
C TYR A 299 1.38 6.53 -1.22
N ALA A 300 2.47 7.18 -0.80
CA ALA A 300 3.79 6.96 -1.38
C ALA A 300 4.30 5.54 -1.13
N ILE A 301 4.13 5.02 0.10
CA ILE A 301 4.47 3.63 0.44
C ILE A 301 3.70 2.67 -0.47
N GLN A 302 2.37 2.77 -0.52
CA GLN A 302 1.55 1.84 -1.30
C GLN A 302 1.87 1.90 -2.80
N CYS A 303 2.20 3.07 -3.35
CA CYS A 303 2.65 3.19 -4.73
C CYS A 303 3.86 2.31 -5.02
N VAL A 304 4.85 2.28 -4.13
CA VAL A 304 6.14 1.62 -4.36
C VAL A 304 6.26 0.21 -3.76
N THR A 305 5.28 -0.22 -2.95
CA THR A 305 5.26 -1.58 -2.36
C THR A 305 4.14 -2.47 -2.87
N GLU A 306 2.95 -1.93 -3.19
CA GLU A 306 1.76 -2.73 -3.47
C GLU A 306 1.20 -2.44 -4.88
N TRP A 307 0.92 -1.17 -5.18
CA TRP A 307 0.10 -0.80 -6.32
C TRP A 307 0.84 -0.92 -7.65
N PHE A 308 2.16 -0.67 -7.66
CA PHE A 308 2.96 -0.75 -8.88
C PHE A 308 2.90 -2.13 -9.55
N GLN A 309 2.74 -3.22 -8.79
CA GLN A 309 2.69 -4.58 -9.34
C GLN A 309 1.47 -4.74 -10.27
N LYS A 310 0.31 -4.25 -9.82
CA LYS A 310 -0.90 -4.23 -10.64
C LYS A 310 -0.79 -3.23 -11.79
N TRP A 311 -0.17 -2.07 -11.54
CA TRP A 311 -0.02 -1.05 -12.58
C TRP A 311 0.93 -1.48 -13.70
N ARG A 312 2.05 -2.12 -13.39
CA ARG A 312 2.96 -2.68 -14.41
C ARG A 312 2.25 -3.72 -15.28
N SER A 313 1.41 -4.57 -14.69
CA SER A 313 0.68 -5.62 -15.44
C SER A 313 -0.51 -5.10 -16.25
N ASN A 314 -1.10 -3.96 -15.89
CA ASN A 314 -2.27 -3.40 -16.58
C ASN A 314 -1.97 -2.17 -17.46
N GLY A 315 -0.69 -1.91 -17.75
CA GLY A 315 -0.28 -0.78 -18.59
C GLY A 315 -0.44 0.59 -17.93
N TRP A 316 -0.20 0.66 -16.62
CA TRP A 316 -0.23 1.88 -15.80
C TRP A 316 -1.59 2.58 -15.77
N GLN A 317 -2.64 1.80 -15.56
CA GLN A 317 -4.01 2.29 -15.44
C GLN A 317 -4.56 2.13 -14.02
N THR A 318 -5.24 3.16 -13.54
CA THR A 318 -6.04 3.12 -12.32
C THR A 318 -7.26 2.21 -12.49
N ALA A 319 -7.92 1.84 -11.39
CA ALA A 319 -9.16 1.05 -11.45
C ALA A 319 -10.29 1.73 -12.25
N ALA A 320 -10.22 3.06 -12.40
CA ALA A 320 -11.14 3.85 -13.21
C ALA A 320 -10.75 3.93 -14.71
N GLY A 321 -9.73 3.17 -15.15
CA GLY A 321 -9.25 3.19 -16.54
C GLY A 321 -8.46 4.45 -16.93
N ARG A 322 -8.12 5.32 -15.96
CA ARG A 322 -7.31 6.53 -16.19
C ARG A 322 -5.83 6.23 -15.99
N PRO A 323 -4.91 6.90 -16.71
CA PRO A 323 -3.47 6.80 -16.45
C PRO A 323 -3.12 7.12 -14.99
N VAL A 324 -2.10 6.44 -14.45
CA VAL A 324 -1.58 6.73 -13.11
C VAL A 324 -0.84 8.08 -13.11
N GLU A 325 -1.25 9.01 -12.24
CA GLU A 325 -0.80 10.41 -12.30
C GLU A 325 0.71 10.60 -12.08
N ASN A 326 1.29 9.88 -11.10
CA ASN A 326 2.71 9.99 -10.73
C ASN A 326 3.54 8.80 -11.21
N GLN A 327 3.12 8.17 -12.30
CA GLN A 327 3.80 7.00 -12.88
C GLN A 327 5.30 7.26 -13.04
N ASP A 328 5.68 8.45 -13.51
CA ASP A 328 7.05 8.83 -13.79
C ASP A 328 7.96 8.75 -12.55
N LEU A 329 7.51 9.26 -11.40
CA LEU A 329 8.27 9.15 -10.15
C LEU A 329 8.27 7.73 -9.61
N ILE A 330 7.15 7.02 -9.71
CA ILE A 330 7.04 5.65 -9.20
C ILE A 330 7.98 4.72 -9.96
N GLU A 331 8.00 4.81 -11.30
CA GLU A 331 8.92 4.03 -12.13
C GLU A 331 10.38 4.33 -11.79
N GLU A 332 10.71 5.60 -11.57
CA GLU A 332 12.08 6.00 -11.21
C GLU A 332 12.49 5.47 -9.83
N ILE A 333 11.61 5.56 -8.82
CA ILE A 333 11.86 5.01 -7.48
C ILE A 333 12.10 3.50 -7.56
N LEU A 334 11.24 2.77 -8.28
CA LEU A 334 11.39 1.33 -8.43
C LEU A 334 12.69 0.97 -9.15
N SER A 335 13.07 1.72 -10.18
CA SER A 335 14.36 1.56 -10.86
C SER A 335 15.53 1.73 -9.88
N ARG A 336 15.51 2.76 -9.02
CA ARG A 336 16.55 2.96 -8.00
C ARG A 336 16.56 1.85 -6.93
N ILE A 337 15.39 1.32 -6.54
CA ILE A 337 15.31 0.19 -5.60
C ILE A 337 15.92 -1.07 -6.23
N GLU A 338 15.57 -1.38 -7.48
CA GLU A 338 16.10 -2.52 -8.23
C GLU A 338 17.62 -2.38 -8.44
N GLU A 339 18.11 -1.17 -8.74
CA GLU A 339 19.54 -0.88 -8.87
C GLU A 339 20.31 -1.17 -7.56
N ARG A 340 19.79 -0.73 -6.42
CA ARG A 340 20.39 -0.98 -5.10
C ARG A 340 20.45 -2.46 -4.76
N LEU A 341 19.39 -3.20 -5.07
CA LEU A 341 19.33 -4.64 -4.84
C LEU A 341 20.32 -5.39 -5.75
N THR A 342 20.34 -5.07 -7.03
CA THR A 342 21.12 -5.82 -8.03
C THR A 342 22.61 -5.46 -8.03
N GLN A 343 22.96 -4.18 -7.91
CA GLN A 343 24.36 -3.72 -7.93
C GLN A 343 24.96 -3.65 -6.53
N GLY A 344 24.18 -3.22 -5.54
CA GLY A 344 24.66 -3.00 -4.18
C GLY A 344 24.40 -4.17 -3.23
N GLY A 345 23.57 -5.14 -3.62
CA GLY A 345 23.13 -6.23 -2.74
C GLY A 345 22.31 -5.74 -1.53
N ALA A 346 21.78 -4.52 -1.59
CA ALA A 346 21.17 -3.86 -0.45
C ALA A 346 19.67 -3.63 -0.64
N LYS A 347 18.90 -3.99 0.39
CA LYS A 347 17.44 -3.86 0.41
C LYS A 347 17.00 -2.44 0.78
N THR A 348 15.86 -2.04 0.24
CA THR A 348 15.15 -0.80 0.59
C THR A 348 13.83 -1.20 1.25
N LYS A 349 13.64 -0.83 2.51
CA LYS A 349 12.44 -1.10 3.30
C LYS A 349 11.70 0.20 3.60
N PHE A 350 10.40 0.09 3.83
CA PHE A 350 9.53 1.23 4.14
C PHE A 350 8.76 0.97 5.43
N GLU A 351 8.60 1.99 6.25
CA GLU A 351 7.76 1.96 7.44
C GLU A 351 6.91 3.24 7.51
N TRP A 352 5.62 3.05 7.77
CA TRP A 352 4.72 4.17 7.94
C TRP A 352 4.85 4.74 9.36
N VAL A 353 5.02 6.05 9.47
CA VAL A 353 4.98 6.77 10.74
C VAL A 353 3.77 7.69 10.80
N ASN A 354 3.32 7.98 12.02
CA ASN A 354 2.20 8.90 12.19
C ASN A 354 2.70 10.34 12.09
N GLY A 355 2.16 11.11 11.15
CA GLY A 355 2.46 12.54 11.02
C GLY A 355 2.10 13.30 12.30
N HIS A 356 2.97 14.26 12.68
CA HIS A 356 2.78 15.18 13.80
C HIS A 356 2.50 14.56 15.17
N LYS A 357 3.10 13.40 15.49
CA LYS A 357 2.92 12.70 16.77
C LYS A 357 4.18 12.58 17.64
N GLY A 358 5.13 13.50 17.55
CA GLY A 358 6.32 13.47 18.41
C GLY A 358 7.44 12.54 17.92
N VAL A 359 7.34 12.00 16.70
CA VAL A 359 8.44 11.23 16.09
C VAL A 359 9.46 12.23 15.56
N VAL A 360 10.51 12.47 16.35
CA VAL A 360 11.54 13.50 16.07
C VAL A 360 12.04 13.43 14.63
N GLY A 361 12.35 12.25 14.10
CA GLY A 361 12.82 12.11 12.72
C GLY A 361 11.81 12.61 11.68
N ASN A 362 10.52 12.30 11.87
CA ASN A 362 9.45 12.75 10.98
C ASN A 362 9.22 14.25 11.09
N GLU A 363 9.17 14.79 12.32
CA GLU A 363 8.99 16.23 12.56
C GLU A 363 10.10 17.05 11.93
N MET A 364 11.32 16.52 11.94
CA MET A 364 12.44 17.19 11.33
C MET A 364 12.46 17.06 9.80
N ALA A 365 12.06 15.93 9.23
CA ALA A 365 11.83 15.80 7.79
C ALA A 365 10.74 16.78 7.32
N ASP A 366 9.63 16.86 8.04
CA ASP A 366 8.52 17.79 7.79
C ASP A 366 8.95 19.27 7.89
N LYS A 367 9.79 19.61 8.87
CA LYS A 367 10.42 20.93 8.92
C LYS A 367 11.26 21.19 7.66
N LEU A 368 12.11 20.26 7.25
CA LEU A 368 12.95 20.41 6.05
C LEU A 368 12.12 20.55 4.77
N ALA A 369 11.01 19.82 4.66
CA ALA A 369 10.11 19.87 3.52
C ALA A 369 9.40 21.23 3.41
N ARG A 370 8.87 21.74 4.53
CA ARG A 370 8.31 23.11 4.59
C ARG A 370 9.34 24.19 4.26
N ASP A 371 10.54 24.08 4.84
CA ASP A 371 11.63 25.01 4.58
C ASP A 371 12.03 24.99 3.08
N GLY A 372 11.93 23.83 2.42
CA GLY A 372 12.15 23.70 0.98
C GLY A 372 11.04 24.37 0.16
N ALA A 373 9.78 24.18 0.56
CA ALA A 373 8.62 24.70 -0.16
C ALA A 373 8.54 26.24 -0.19
N VAL A 374 9.11 26.91 0.81
CA VAL A 374 9.14 28.38 0.90
C VAL A 374 10.36 29.03 0.22
N ARG A 375 11.32 28.24 -0.30
CA ARG A 375 12.47 28.78 -1.05
C ARG A 375 12.07 29.07 -2.49
N ASP A 376 12.56 30.18 -3.02
CA ASP A 376 12.29 30.58 -4.40
C ASP A 376 13.05 29.64 -5.35
N THR A 377 12.37 29.25 -6.43
CA THR A 377 12.77 28.20 -7.37
C THR A 377 13.44 28.74 -8.62
#